data_AF-A0A6L8C7R0-F1
#
_entry.id   AF-A0A6L8C7R0-F1
#
_cell.length_a   1.000
_cell.length_b   1.000
_cell.length_c   1.000
_cell.angle_alpha   90.00
_cell.angle_beta   90.00
_cell.angle_gamma   90.00
#
_symmetry.space_group_name_H-M   'P 1'
#
loop_
_entity.id
_entity.type
_entity.pdbx_description
1 polymer ?
#
loop_
_entity_poly.entity_id
_entity_poly.type
_entity_poly.pdbx_seq_one_letter_code
_entity_poly.pdbx_strand_id
1 'polypeptide(L)'
;MAEEMTMEDIRRHVKVYLVVFASLAVLTVVTVLVSYLSIPFVPALLIALVIATVKASLVALYFMHLVSEKQVVLWVLLVSGIFLIAMFALFIGAHADQEALATVAKLLLPEYVA
;
A
#
# COMPACT_ATOMS: atom_id res chain seq x y z
N MET A 1 -5.05 43.09 -8.90
CA MET A 1 -5.14 42.56 -7.52
C MET A 1 -3.99 41.59 -7.32
N ALA A 2 -2.86 42.08 -6.83
CA ALA A 2 -1.81 41.22 -6.31
C ALA A 2 -2.20 40.95 -4.86
N GLU A 3 -2.76 39.77 -4.63
CA GLU A 3 -3.09 39.30 -3.29
C GLU A 3 -1.77 39.04 -2.56
N GLU A 4 -1.50 39.82 -1.50
CA GLU A 4 -0.40 39.54 -0.60
C GLU A 4 -0.63 38.16 0.03
N MET A 5 0.09 37.15 -0.45
CA MET A 5 0.15 35.86 0.23
C MET A 5 0.83 36.06 1.59
N THR A 6 0.03 36.21 2.64
CA THR A 6 0.50 36.51 3.98
C THR A 6 1.43 35.42 4.49
N MET A 7 2.47 35.80 5.26
CA MET A 7 3.41 34.86 5.88
C MET A 7 2.74 33.86 6.85
N GLU A 8 1.47 34.10 7.22
CA GLU A 8 0.69 33.23 8.09
C GLU A 8 0.18 31.97 7.38
N ASP A 9 -0.24 32.06 6.12
CA ASP A 9 -0.73 30.91 5.35
C ASP A 9 0.37 29.90 5.04
N ILE A 10 1.56 30.39 4.68
CA ILE A 10 2.74 29.56 4.44
C ILE A 10 3.11 28.79 5.71
N ARG A 11 3.09 29.45 6.87
CA ARG A 11 3.41 28.83 8.15
C ARG A 11 2.44 27.70 8.51
N ARG A 12 1.16 27.86 8.18
CA ARG A 12 0.12 26.84 8.42
C ARG A 12 0.36 25.57 7.60
N HIS A 13 0.67 25.72 6.32
CA HIS A 13 0.94 24.60 5.41
C HIS A 13 2.20 23.85 5.85
N VAL A 14 3.28 24.57 6.16
CA VAL A 14 4.53 23.97 6.65
C VAL A 14 4.32 23.20 7.96
N LYS A 15 3.50 23.72 8.89
CA LYS A 15 3.18 23.03 10.14
C LYS A 15 2.48 21.70 9.89
N VAL A 16 1.52 21.67 8.97
CA VAL A 16 0.81 20.43 8.60
C VAL A 16 1.79 19.40 8.03
N TYR A 17 2.66 19.80 7.10
CA TYR A 17 3.68 18.91 6.54
C TYR A 17 4.62 18.34 7.60
N LEU A 18 5.08 19.17 8.55
CA LEU A 18 5.96 18.72 9.64
C LEU A 18 5.26 17.74 10.58
N VAL A 19 3.99 17.94 10.89
CA VAL A 19 3.21 17.02 11.74
C VAL A 19 3.04 15.66 11.04
N VAL A 20 2.75 15.66 9.74
CA VAL A 20 2.61 14.40 8.98
C VAL A 20 3.96 13.71 8.79
N PHE A 21 5.03 14.47 8.58
CA PHE A 21 6.39 13.91 8.54
C PHE A 21 6.73 13.20 9.86
N ALA A 22 6.45 13.84 10.99
CA ALA A 22 6.66 13.26 12.31
C ALA A 22 5.80 12.00 12.53
N SER A 23 4.53 12.01 12.12
CA SER A 23 3.67 10.82 12.24
C SER A 23 4.16 9.65 11.39
N LEU A 24 4.65 9.90 10.17
CA LEU A 24 5.26 8.87 9.32
C LEU A 24 6.55 8.31 9.93
N ALA A 25 7.38 9.16 10.54
CA ALA A 25 8.59 8.73 11.22
C ALA A 25 8.25 7.80 12.40
N VAL A 26 7.26 8.18 13.22
CA VAL A 26 6.77 7.34 14.32
C VAL A 26 6.22 6.01 13.81
N LEU A 27 5.36 6.01 12.78
CA LEU A 27 4.82 4.78 12.20
C LEU A 27 5.94 3.87 11.67
N THR A 28 7.01 4.43 11.12
CA THR A 28 8.15 3.66 10.61
C THR A 28 8.94 3.00 11.74
N VAL A 29 9.19 3.73 12.83
CA VAL A 29 9.82 3.18 14.03
C VAL A 29 8.96 2.05 14.61
N VAL A 30 7.64 2.25 14.66
CA VAL A 30 6.69 1.22 15.12
C VAL A 30 6.74 -0.03 14.22
N THR A 31 6.79 0.09 12.89
CA THR A 31 6.93 -1.10 12.02
C THR A 31 8.21 -1.87 12.27
N VAL A 32 9.32 -1.18 12.52
CA VAL A 32 10.60 -1.82 12.82
C VAL A 32 10.53 -2.52 14.19
N LEU A 33 9.94 -1.89 15.19
CA LEU A 33 9.72 -2.48 16.52
C LEU A 33 8.83 -3.73 16.46
N VAL A 34 7.74 -3.69 15.70
CA VAL A 34 6.87 -4.86 15.48
C VAL A 34 7.65 -6.00 14.83
N SER A 35 8.57 -5.71 13.91
CA SER A 35 9.43 -6.73 13.30
C SER A 35 10.41 -7.39 14.27
N TYR A 36 10.74 -6.74 15.40
CA TYR A 36 11.58 -7.32 16.46
C TYR A 36 10.79 -8.14 17.48
N LEU A 37 9.47 -7.93 17.54
CA LEU A 37 8.62 -8.69 18.43
C LEU A 37 8.40 -10.07 17.80
N SER A 38 8.86 -11.13 18.46
CA SER A 38 8.77 -12.52 18.00
C SER A 38 7.32 -13.04 18.08
N ILE A 39 6.46 -12.49 17.23
CA ILE A 39 5.05 -12.85 17.05
C ILE A 39 4.98 -13.90 15.91
N PRO A 40 4.01 -14.84 15.93
CA PRO A 40 3.77 -15.74 14.81
C PRO A 40 3.62 -15.01 13.47
N PHE A 41 4.10 -15.62 12.37
CA PHE A 41 4.22 -14.99 11.06
C PHE A 41 2.92 -14.35 10.55
N VAL A 42 1.80 -15.07 10.65
CA VAL A 42 0.49 -14.61 10.14
C VAL A 42 0.01 -13.31 10.82
N PRO A 43 -0.10 -13.24 12.16
CA PRO A 43 -0.49 -11.99 12.82
C PRO A 43 0.52 -10.86 12.63
N ALA A 44 1.83 -11.15 12.59
CA ALA A 44 2.86 -10.13 12.31
C ALA A 44 2.68 -9.52 10.90
N LEU A 45 2.38 -10.35 9.90
CA LEU A 45 2.12 -9.90 8.53
C LEU A 45 0.89 -9.00 8.45
N LEU A 46 -0.22 -9.38 9.09
CA LEU A 46 -1.44 -8.58 9.10
C LEU A 46 -1.21 -7.20 9.74
N ILE A 47 -0.52 -7.15 10.88
CA ILE A 47 -0.17 -5.89 11.55
C ILE A 47 0.73 -5.03 10.65
N ALA A 48 1.75 -5.63 10.02
CA ALA A 48 2.64 -4.93 9.10
C ALA A 48 1.88 -4.36 7.90
N LEU A 49 0.94 -5.11 7.33
CA LEU A 49 0.12 -4.68 6.19
C LEU A 49 -0.80 -3.50 6.56
N VAL A 50 -1.41 -3.53 7.75
CA VAL A 50 -2.23 -2.42 8.26
C VAL A 50 -1.39 -1.17 8.43
N ILE A 51 -0.24 -1.26 9.10
CA ILE A 51 0.61 -0.09 9.33
C ILE A 51 1.15 0.47 8.00
N ALA A 52 1.54 -0.41 7.08
CA ALA A 52 1.97 -0.01 5.73
C ALA A 52 0.87 0.74 4.98
N THR A 53 -0.38 0.27 5.08
CA THR A 53 -1.54 0.93 4.44
C THR A 53 -1.78 2.31 5.03
N VAL A 54 -1.77 2.46 6.36
CA VAL A 54 -1.94 3.77 7.02
C VAL A 54 -0.83 4.75 6.62
N LYS A 55 0.43 4.28 6.60
CA LYS A 55 1.58 5.07 6.17
C LYS A 55 1.42 5.54 4.72
N ALA A 56 1.03 4.64 3.82
CA ALA A 56 0.80 4.96 2.41
C ALA A 56 -0.33 5.97 2.22
N SER A 57 -1.44 5.86 2.95
CA SER A 57 -2.55 6.83 2.90
C SER A 57 -2.12 8.22 3.37
N LEU A 58 -1.35 8.32 4.46
CA LEU A 58 -0.82 9.60 4.95
C LEU A 58 0.12 10.26 3.93
N VAL A 59 0.99 9.48 3.27
CA VAL A 59 1.85 9.98 2.19
C VAL A 59 1.01 10.46 1.00
N ALA A 60 0.02 9.67 0.58
CA ALA A 60 -0.84 10.00 -0.55
C ALA A 60 -1.67 11.26 -0.30
N LEU A 61 -2.30 11.42 0.88
CA LEU A 61 -3.16 12.56 1.17
C LEU A 61 -2.38 13.87 1.35
N TYR A 62 -1.24 13.83 2.07
CA TYR A 62 -0.54 15.03 2.48
C TYR A 62 0.66 15.35 1.58
N PHE A 63 1.59 14.41 1.35
CA PHE A 63 2.81 14.69 0.58
C PHE A 63 2.57 14.80 -0.93
N MET A 64 1.57 14.09 -1.46
CA MET A 64 1.18 14.23 -2.88
C MET A 64 0.17 15.38 -3.14
N HIS A 65 -0.04 16.27 -2.16
CA HIS A 65 -0.84 17.49 -2.34
C HIS A 65 -2.31 17.22 -2.73
N LEU A 66 -2.83 16.07 -2.35
CA LEU A 66 -4.15 15.56 -2.74
C LEU A 66 -5.29 16.41 -2.17
N VAL A 67 -5.11 16.91 -0.95
CA VAL A 67 -6.15 17.63 -0.21
C VAL A 67 -6.37 19.06 -0.71
N SER A 68 -5.38 19.66 -1.40
CA SER A 68 -5.43 21.08 -1.72
C SER A 68 -5.83 21.41 -3.16
N GLU A 69 -5.70 20.50 -4.14
CA GLU A 69 -6.02 20.90 -5.53
C GLU A 69 -6.17 19.80 -6.60
N LYS A 70 -5.51 18.63 -6.50
CA LYS A 70 -5.32 17.76 -7.70
C LYS A 70 -6.16 16.47 -7.69
N GLN A 71 -7.46 16.60 -7.98
CA GLN A 71 -8.38 15.46 -8.22
C GLN A 71 -7.85 14.43 -9.24
N VAL A 72 -7.03 14.87 -10.21
CA VAL A 72 -6.40 13.98 -11.20
C VAL A 72 -5.52 12.91 -10.55
N VAL A 73 -4.78 13.25 -9.48
CA VAL A 73 -3.90 12.30 -8.80
C VAL A 73 -4.72 11.23 -8.08
N LEU A 74 -5.87 11.59 -7.48
CA LEU A 74 -6.81 10.63 -6.89
C LEU A 74 -7.35 9.64 -7.93
N TRP A 75 -7.73 10.14 -9.11
CA TRP A 75 -8.22 9.30 -10.20
C TRP A 75 -7.15 8.31 -10.67
N VAL A 76 -5.91 8.77 -10.86
CA VAL A 76 -4.79 7.89 -11.24
C VAL A 76 -4.48 6.86 -10.15
N LEU A 77 -4.50 7.26 -8.87
CA LEU A 77 -4.33 6.36 -7.72
C LEU A 77 -5.43 5.30 -7.66
N LEU A 78 -6.67 5.69 -7.94
CA LEU A 78 -7.82 4.79 -7.90
C LEU A 78 -7.80 3.82 -9.09
N VAL A 79 -7.51 4.29 -10.30
CA VAL A 79 -7.35 3.44 -11.49
C VAL A 79 -6.18 2.47 -11.32
N SER A 80 -5.02 2.94 -10.85
CA SER A 80 -3.86 2.07 -10.59
C SER A 80 -4.12 1.08 -9.46
N GLY A 81 -4.85 1.47 -8.41
CA GLY A 81 -5.27 0.56 -7.33
C GLY A 81 -6.22 -0.54 -7.83
N ILE A 82 -7.22 -0.19 -8.66
CA ILE A 82 -8.11 -1.18 -9.28
C ILE A 82 -7.32 -2.13 -10.19
N PHE A 83 -6.41 -1.58 -11.00
CA PHE A 83 -5.55 -2.39 -11.87
C PHE A 83 -4.67 -3.35 -11.08
N LEU A 84 -4.09 -2.91 -9.96
CA LEU A 84 -3.31 -3.76 -9.06
C LEU A 84 -4.15 -4.92 -8.51
N ILE A 85 -5.37 -4.63 -8.02
CA ILE A 85 -6.28 -5.67 -7.51
C ILE A 85 -6.66 -6.65 -8.60
N ALA A 86 -6.96 -6.17 -9.82
CA ALA A 86 -7.23 -7.03 -10.96
C ALA A 86 -6.03 -7.93 -11.29
N MET A 87 -4.80 -7.40 -11.21
CA MET A 87 -3.58 -8.18 -11.44
C MET A 87 -3.39 -9.27 -10.37
N PHE A 88 -3.61 -8.95 -9.09
CA PHE A 88 -3.59 -9.94 -8.00
C PHE A 88 -4.66 -11.03 -8.18
N ALA A 89 -5.87 -10.64 -8.58
CA ALA A 89 -6.96 -11.59 -8.83
C ALA A 89 -6.62 -12.55 -9.98
N LEU A 90 -6.09 -12.02 -11.10
CA LEU A 90 -5.63 -12.84 -12.23
C LEU A 90 -4.48 -13.76 -11.84
N PHE A 91 -3.52 -13.27 -11.06
CA PHE A 91 -2.39 -14.07 -10.59
C PHE A 91 -2.83 -15.26 -9.73
N ILE A 92 -3.76 -15.02 -8.79
CA ILE A 92 -4.33 -16.09 -7.95
C ILE A 92 -5.12 -17.08 -8.82
N GLY A 93 -5.92 -16.59 -9.78
CA GLY A 93 -6.67 -17.45 -10.71
C GLY A 93 -5.75 -18.30 -11.59
N ALA A 94 -4.65 -17.74 -12.09
CA ALA A 94 -3.68 -18.46 -12.90
C ALA A 94 -2.94 -19.54 -12.09
N HIS A 95 -2.56 -19.26 -10.84
CA HIS A 95 -1.95 -20.26 -9.97
C HIS A 95 -2.92 -21.40 -9.62
N ALA A 96 -4.19 -21.09 -9.38
CA ALA A 96 -5.21 -22.11 -9.10
C ALA A 96 -5.43 -23.06 -10.31
N ASP A 97 -5.39 -22.52 -11.53
CA ASP A 97 -5.50 -23.34 -12.75
C ASP A 97 -4.26 -24.23 -12.96
N GLN A 98 -3.06 -23.70 -12.68
CA GLN A 98 -1.82 -24.47 -12.79
C GLN A 98 -1.77 -25.66 -11.81
N GLU A 99 -2.28 -25.50 -10.59
CA GLU A 99 -2.36 -26.60 -9.61
C GLU A 99 -3.37 -27.67 -10.03
N ALA A 100 -4.48 -27.28 -10.63
CA ALA A 100 -5.48 -28.21 -11.15
C ALA A 100 -4.92 -29.04 -12.32
N LEU A 101 -4.23 -28.41 -13.27
CA LEU A 101 -3.58 -29.11 -14.39
C LEU A 101 -2.45 -30.03 -13.92
N ALA A 102 -1.66 -29.61 -12.92
CA ALA A 102 -0.62 -30.46 -12.32
C ALA A 102 -1.20 -31.70 -11.62
N THR A 103 -2.35 -31.55 -10.95
CA THR A 103 -3.08 -32.65 -10.30
C THR A 103 -3.67 -33.61 -11.32
N VAL A 104 -4.29 -33.09 -12.39
CA VAL A 104 -4.87 -33.87 -13.48
C VAL A 104 -3.79 -34.61 -14.28
N ALA A 105 -2.65 -33.98 -14.57
CA ALA A 105 -1.52 -34.61 -15.25
C ALA A 105 -0.92 -35.77 -14.45
N LYS A 106 -0.80 -35.62 -13.11
CA LYS A 106 -0.40 -36.71 -12.21
C LYS A 106 -1.40 -37.87 -12.16
N LEU A 107 -2.69 -37.58 -12.32
CA LEU A 107 -3.75 -38.61 -12.32
C LEU A 107 -3.85 -39.37 -13.65
N LEU A 108 -3.62 -38.69 -14.77
CA LEU A 108 -3.77 -39.26 -16.13
C LEU A 108 -2.51 -39.92 -16.69
N LEU A 109 -1.31 -39.57 -16.21
CA LEU A 109 -0.04 -40.16 -16.65
C LEU A 109 0.83 -40.63 -15.47
N PRO A 110 0.34 -41.59 -14.64
CA PRO A 110 1.16 -42.16 -13.57
C PRO A 110 2.39 -42.92 -14.11
N GLU A 111 2.41 -43.29 -15.40
CA GLU A 111 3.49 -44.05 -16.04
C GLU A 111 4.64 -43.21 -16.64
N TYR A 112 4.55 -41.86 -16.64
CA TYR A 112 5.63 -40.98 -17.15
C TYR A 112 6.46 -40.30 -16.05
N VAL A 113 6.03 -40.40 -14.79
CA VAL A 113 6.66 -39.75 -13.62
C VAL A 113 7.18 -40.81 -12.65
N ALA A 114 8.05 -41.68 -13.15
CA ALA A 114 8.92 -42.56 -12.37
C ALA A 114 10.40 -42.26 -12.73
#